data_AF-H6RC34-F1
#
_entry.id   AF-H6RC34-F1
#
_cell.length_a   1.000
_cell.length_b   1.000
_cell.length_c   1.000
_cell.angle_alpha   90.00
_cell.angle_beta   90.00
_cell.angle_gamma   90.00
#
_symmetry.space_group_name_H-M   'P 1'
#
loop_
_entity.id
_entity.type
_entity.pdbx_description
1 polymer ?
#
loop_
_entity_poly.entity_id
_entity_poly.type
_entity_poly.pdbx_seq_one_letter_code
_entity_poly.pdbx_strand_id
1 'polypeptide(L)'
;MLRTALLEHPMTVPPALRSSLRSYGSVQIEDLVEAEAVTVYLSPPTLASDNGDLPMLSVKDVRLGRPPSRYGSADTPGAVTVRSGDIAVVVGVGAAISVCTDGGILLGPGIHLVRCNPDTLDPHFLACVLRGAIDTDDGSPVDLYGIEVPRVPLAEQRRYGVAYARLCELEASWRRRRANIEQLVRTGIRGLATGALQPDPGE
;
A
#
# COMPACT_ATOMS: atom_id res chain seq x y z
N MET A 1 8.67 33.14 5.61
CA MET A 1 8.82 32.13 4.52
C MET A 1 8.21 30.75 4.83
N LEU A 2 7.44 30.54 5.92
CA LEU A 2 6.66 29.30 6.14
C LEU A 2 5.53 29.13 5.09
N ARG A 3 4.95 30.25 4.65
CA ARG A 3 3.89 30.30 3.62
C ARG A 3 4.32 29.74 2.26
N THR A 4 5.56 30.01 1.84
CA THR A 4 6.10 29.59 0.53
C THR A 4 6.23 28.07 0.44
N ALA A 5 6.72 27.42 1.50
CA ALA A 5 6.88 25.96 1.56
C ALA A 5 5.55 25.18 1.40
N LEU A 6 4.41 25.79 1.75
CA LEU A 6 3.09 25.16 1.59
C LEU A 6 2.56 25.24 0.15
N LEU A 7 2.95 26.27 -0.60
CA LEU A 7 2.40 26.59 -1.93
C LEU A 7 3.16 25.92 -3.08
N GLU A 8 4.37 25.40 -2.83
CA GLU A 8 5.22 24.82 -3.88
C GLU A 8 4.80 23.43 -4.36
N HIS A 9 3.87 22.76 -3.68
CA HIS A 9 3.48 21.39 -4.03
C HIS A 9 2.17 21.36 -4.86
N PRO A 10 2.24 21.10 -6.17
CA PRO A 10 1.06 20.99 -7.01
C PRO A 10 0.14 19.86 -6.52
N MET A 11 -1.16 20.09 -6.61
CA MET A 11 -2.17 19.12 -6.22
C MET A 11 -2.16 17.95 -7.20
N THR A 12 -1.99 16.73 -6.70
CA THR A 12 -2.18 15.53 -7.52
C THR A 12 -3.64 15.48 -7.99
N VAL A 13 -3.85 15.38 -9.30
CA VAL A 13 -5.19 15.36 -9.90
C VAL A 13 -5.71 13.91 -9.91
N PRO A 14 -6.95 13.64 -9.47
CA PRO A 14 -7.52 12.30 -9.55
C PRO A 14 -7.60 11.81 -11.00
N PRO A 15 -7.41 10.49 -11.25
CA PRO A 15 -7.58 9.95 -12.60
C PRO A 15 -9.04 10.11 -13.06
N ALA A 16 -9.24 10.39 -14.34
CA ALA A 16 -10.57 10.41 -14.93
C ALA A 16 -11.13 8.98 -15.02
N LEU A 17 -12.23 8.71 -14.31
CA LEU A 17 -12.93 7.43 -14.32
C LEU A 17 -14.27 7.57 -15.05
N ARG A 18 -14.70 6.51 -15.73
CA ARG A 18 -15.99 6.45 -16.43
C ARG A 18 -16.78 5.26 -15.90
N SER A 19 -18.10 5.40 -15.81
CA SER A 19 -18.98 4.27 -15.53
C SER A 19 -18.89 3.24 -16.66
N SER A 20 -18.97 1.96 -16.30
CA SER A 20 -18.99 0.84 -17.22
C SER A 20 -20.18 -0.04 -16.89
N LEU A 21 -20.90 -0.50 -17.93
CA LEU A 21 -21.96 -1.51 -17.83
C LEU A 21 -21.44 -2.91 -18.17
N ARG A 22 -20.13 -3.07 -18.45
CA ARG A 22 -19.54 -4.37 -18.74
C ARG A 22 -19.57 -5.24 -17.48
N SER A 23 -20.15 -6.42 -17.60
CA SER A 23 -20.06 -7.48 -16.61
C SER A 23 -19.02 -8.50 -17.06
N TYR A 24 -18.15 -8.89 -16.13
CA TYR A 24 -17.22 -10.00 -16.29
C TYR A 24 -17.65 -11.09 -15.31
N GLY A 25 -17.54 -12.36 -15.70
CA GLY A 25 -17.57 -13.44 -14.71
C GLY A 25 -16.40 -13.30 -13.74
N SER A 26 -16.47 -13.98 -12.60
CA SER A 26 -15.42 -13.94 -11.59
C SER A 26 -14.74 -15.31 -11.40
N VAL A 27 -13.71 -15.34 -10.57
CA VAL A 27 -12.96 -16.52 -10.14
C VAL A 27 -12.37 -16.21 -8.77
N GLN A 28 -12.35 -17.17 -7.85
CA GLN A 28 -11.83 -16.91 -6.50
C GLN A 28 -10.30 -16.91 -6.48
N ILE A 29 -9.71 -16.32 -5.45
CA ILE A 29 -8.25 -16.37 -5.23
C ILE A 29 -7.78 -17.81 -5.05
N GLU A 30 -8.56 -18.68 -4.40
CA GLU A 30 -8.25 -20.11 -4.29
C GLU A 30 -8.03 -20.77 -5.66
N ASP A 31 -8.94 -20.57 -6.61
CA ASP A 31 -8.84 -21.11 -7.97
C ASP A 31 -7.61 -20.55 -8.72
N LEU A 32 -7.27 -19.28 -8.48
CA LEU A 32 -6.07 -18.66 -9.06
C LEU A 32 -4.78 -19.21 -8.46
N VAL A 33 -4.81 -19.64 -7.20
CA VAL A 33 -3.70 -20.35 -6.55
C VAL A 33 -3.57 -21.76 -7.10
N GLU A 34 -4.69 -22.49 -7.25
CA GLU A 34 -4.70 -23.82 -7.86
C GLU A 34 -4.20 -23.80 -9.33
N ALA A 35 -4.50 -22.72 -10.07
CA ALA A 35 -4.05 -22.52 -11.43
C ALA A 35 -2.63 -21.93 -11.55
N GLU A 36 -1.90 -21.77 -10.44
CA GLU A 36 -0.56 -21.16 -10.38
C GLU A 36 -0.49 -19.71 -10.95
N ALA A 37 -1.63 -19.05 -11.11
CA ALA A 37 -1.70 -17.65 -11.50
C ALA A 37 -1.34 -16.71 -10.34
N VAL A 38 -1.51 -17.19 -9.11
CA VAL A 38 -1.20 -16.51 -7.85
C VAL A 38 -0.48 -17.46 -6.91
N THR A 39 0.46 -16.95 -6.12
CA THR A 39 1.04 -17.66 -4.97
C THR A 39 0.94 -16.80 -3.73
N VAL A 40 0.50 -17.38 -2.61
CA VAL A 40 0.41 -16.68 -1.33
C VAL A 40 1.50 -17.18 -0.39
N TYR A 41 2.28 -16.25 0.16
CA TYR A 41 3.31 -16.54 1.15
C TYR A 41 2.95 -15.88 2.49
N LEU A 42 3.40 -16.51 3.57
CA LEU A 42 3.30 -15.99 4.93
C LEU A 42 4.67 -16.04 5.57
N SER A 43 5.06 -14.94 6.20
CA SER A 43 6.30 -14.92 6.97
C SER A 43 6.10 -15.57 8.34
N PRO A 44 7.08 -16.37 8.80
CA PRO A 44 6.99 -17.02 10.10
C PRO A 44 7.12 -15.99 11.24
N PRO A 45 6.48 -16.25 12.40
CA PRO A 45 6.55 -15.34 13.55
C PRO A 45 7.98 -15.19 14.12
N THR A 46 8.87 -16.15 13.85
CA THR A 46 10.28 -16.16 14.28
C THR A 46 11.14 -15.07 13.63
N LEU A 47 10.68 -14.49 12.51
CA LEU A 47 11.38 -13.43 11.79
C LEU A 47 11.41 -12.10 12.56
N ALA A 48 10.65 -11.96 13.65
CA ALA A 48 10.62 -10.77 14.50
C ALA A 48 11.91 -10.54 15.34
N SER A 49 12.92 -11.40 15.20
CA SER A 49 14.18 -11.32 15.95
C SER A 49 15.06 -10.18 15.42
N ASP A 50 15.41 -9.20 16.28
CA ASP A 50 16.18 -7.97 15.96
C ASP A 50 17.67 -8.18 15.53
N ASN A 51 18.06 -9.40 15.13
CA ASN A 51 19.46 -9.77 14.88
C ASN A 51 19.86 -9.79 13.39
N GLY A 52 19.20 -9.02 12.53
CA GLY A 52 19.57 -8.96 11.12
C GLY A 52 19.52 -7.56 10.55
N ASP A 53 20.21 -7.37 9.42
CA ASP A 53 20.44 -6.06 8.80
C ASP A 53 19.58 -5.82 7.56
N LEU A 54 18.75 -6.78 7.16
CA LEU A 54 17.93 -6.66 5.96
C LEU A 54 16.61 -5.94 6.27
N PRO A 55 16.24 -4.86 5.56
CA PRO A 55 14.99 -4.16 5.80
C PRO A 55 13.80 -5.10 5.70
N MET A 56 12.85 -4.96 6.62
CA MET A 56 11.67 -5.82 6.74
C MET A 56 10.40 -4.99 6.82
N LEU A 57 9.47 -5.27 5.90
CA LEU A 57 8.17 -4.62 5.84
C LEU A 57 7.30 -5.09 7.00
N SER A 58 6.83 -4.18 7.86
CA SER A 58 5.95 -4.52 8.97
C SER A 58 4.47 -4.23 8.68
N VAL A 59 3.56 -4.84 9.44
CA VAL A 59 2.11 -4.54 9.38
C VAL A 59 1.84 -3.04 9.51
N LYS A 60 2.59 -2.35 10.39
CA LYS A 60 2.48 -0.90 10.58
C LYS A 60 2.92 -0.13 9.34
N ASP A 61 3.93 -0.60 8.63
CA ASP A 61 4.43 0.05 7.41
C ASP A 61 3.43 -0.05 6.27
N VAL A 62 2.80 -1.22 6.10
CA VAL A 62 1.71 -1.43 5.13
C VAL A 62 0.53 -0.51 5.43
N ARG A 63 0.06 -0.47 6.68
CA ARG A 63 -1.07 0.39 7.10
C ARG A 63 -0.81 1.87 6.89
N LEU A 64 0.42 2.33 7.16
CA LEU A 64 0.79 3.73 7.00
C LEU A 64 1.19 4.08 5.56
N GLY A 65 1.40 3.08 4.70
CA GLY A 65 1.93 3.23 3.34
C GLY A 65 3.29 3.92 3.35
N ARG A 66 4.23 3.40 4.15
CA ARG A 66 5.59 3.94 4.29
C ARG A 66 6.65 2.87 4.03
N PRO A 67 7.92 3.26 3.82
CA PRO A 67 9.02 2.30 3.68
C PRO A 67 9.18 1.39 4.90
N PRO A 68 9.86 0.23 4.75
CA PRO A 68 10.17 -0.68 5.84
C PRO A 68 10.81 0.04 7.03
N SER A 69 10.31 -0.23 8.24
CA SER A 69 10.83 0.38 9.47
C SER A 69 11.45 -0.60 10.45
N ARG A 70 11.58 -1.87 10.06
CA ARG A 70 12.18 -2.94 10.86
C ARG A 70 13.29 -3.61 10.07
N TYR A 71 14.08 -4.42 10.75
CA TYR A 71 15.12 -5.23 10.15
C TYR A 71 14.97 -6.68 10.60
N GLY A 72 15.48 -7.60 9.80
CA GLY A 72 15.47 -9.03 10.07
C GLY A 72 16.59 -9.75 9.33
N SER A 73 16.72 -11.05 9.56
CA SER A 73 17.74 -11.88 8.91
C SER A 73 17.10 -12.77 7.85
N ALA A 74 17.66 -12.73 6.63
CA ALA A 74 17.26 -13.59 5.52
C ALA A 74 17.59 -15.07 5.78
N ASP A 75 18.52 -15.36 6.69
CA ASP A 75 18.90 -16.73 7.07
C ASP A 75 17.85 -17.39 7.99
N THR A 76 16.85 -16.63 8.44
CA THR A 76 15.76 -17.17 9.24
C THR A 76 14.97 -18.18 8.39
N PRO A 77 14.79 -19.43 8.86
CA PRO A 77 14.04 -20.43 8.10
C PRO A 77 12.62 -19.95 7.78
N GLY A 78 12.24 -20.01 6.50
CA GLY A 78 10.95 -19.53 6.01
C GLY A 78 10.86 -18.02 5.78
N ALA A 79 11.97 -17.27 5.88
CA ALA A 79 11.99 -15.86 5.52
C ALA A 79 11.59 -15.66 4.04
N VAL A 80 10.67 -14.74 3.79
CA VAL A 80 10.18 -14.43 2.45
C VAL A 80 10.79 -13.11 1.99
N THR A 81 11.52 -13.16 0.88
CA THR A 81 12.01 -11.94 0.21
C THR A 81 10.97 -11.44 -0.78
N VAL A 82 10.61 -10.17 -0.61
CA VAL A 82 9.69 -9.42 -1.46
C VAL A 82 10.35 -9.12 -2.80
N ARG A 83 9.56 -9.21 -3.87
CA ARG A 83 9.88 -8.84 -5.23
C ARG A 83 9.02 -7.64 -5.64
N SER A 84 9.52 -6.87 -6.61
CA SER A 84 8.72 -5.82 -7.25
C SER A 84 7.45 -6.44 -7.85
N GLY A 85 6.30 -5.78 -7.60
CA GLY A 85 4.98 -6.25 -8.04
C GLY A 85 4.30 -7.22 -7.08
N ASP A 86 4.98 -7.68 -6.01
CA ASP A 86 4.28 -8.42 -4.96
C ASP A 86 3.29 -7.51 -4.22
N ILE A 87 2.24 -8.11 -3.67
CA ILE A 87 1.18 -7.40 -2.95
C ILE A 87 1.22 -7.83 -1.49
N ALA A 88 1.56 -6.89 -0.61
CA ALA A 88 1.47 -7.08 0.84
C ALA A 88 0.04 -6.83 1.32
N VAL A 89 -0.57 -7.84 1.94
CA VAL A 89 -1.94 -7.83 2.43
C VAL A 89 -1.95 -8.08 3.93
N VAL A 90 -2.48 -7.12 4.68
CA VAL A 90 -2.79 -7.27 6.11
C VAL A 90 -4.28 -7.53 6.22
N VAL A 91 -4.65 -8.67 6.83
CA VAL A 91 -6.05 -9.06 7.07
C VAL A 91 -6.48 -8.73 8.51
N GLY A 92 -7.79 -8.67 8.76
CA GLY A 92 -8.39 -8.40 10.08
C GLY A 92 -8.52 -6.91 10.42
N VAL A 93 -8.54 -6.58 11.71
CA VAL A 93 -8.79 -5.20 12.19
C VAL A 93 -7.72 -4.22 11.66
N GLY A 94 -8.14 -3.24 10.86
CA GLY A 94 -7.21 -2.32 10.19
C GLY A 94 -6.48 -2.98 9.01
N ALA A 95 -7.21 -3.78 8.25
CA ALA A 95 -6.73 -4.39 7.03
C ALA A 95 -6.19 -3.33 6.05
N ALA A 96 -5.16 -3.70 5.31
CA ALA A 96 -4.43 -2.76 4.46
C ALA A 96 -3.70 -3.52 3.36
N ILE A 97 -3.55 -2.86 2.22
CA ILE A 97 -2.87 -3.41 1.03
C ILE A 97 -1.82 -2.43 0.53
N SER A 98 -0.68 -2.98 0.11
CA SER A 98 0.37 -2.22 -0.57
C SER A 98 1.00 -3.08 -1.67
N VAL A 99 1.16 -2.50 -2.87
CA VAL A 99 1.98 -3.10 -3.93
C VAL A 99 3.42 -2.69 -3.70
N CYS A 100 4.32 -3.66 -3.60
CA CYS A 100 5.74 -3.44 -3.38
C CYS A 100 6.40 -2.97 -4.67
N THR A 101 6.94 -1.75 -4.67
CA THR A 101 7.66 -1.17 -5.81
C THR A 101 9.05 -1.75 -5.97
N ASP A 102 9.72 -1.98 -4.84
CA ASP A 102 11.10 -2.44 -4.77
C ASP A 102 11.15 -3.84 -4.17
N GLY A 103 12.13 -4.63 -4.62
CA GLY A 103 12.41 -5.96 -4.08
C GLY A 103 13.60 -5.96 -3.12
N GLY A 104 13.95 -7.15 -2.63
CA GLY A 104 15.15 -7.35 -1.80
C GLY A 104 14.96 -7.00 -0.33
N ILE A 105 13.71 -6.80 0.11
CA ILE A 105 13.34 -6.63 1.51
C ILE A 105 12.63 -7.87 2.02
N LEU A 106 12.61 -8.06 3.34
CA LEU A 106 11.88 -9.15 3.97
C LEU A 106 10.41 -8.78 4.19
N LEU A 107 9.53 -9.77 4.06
CA LEU A 107 8.15 -9.68 4.50
C LEU A 107 8.09 -9.91 6.01
N GLY A 108 7.48 -9.02 6.79
CA GLY A 108 7.30 -9.22 8.23
C GLY A 108 6.14 -10.16 8.59
N PRO A 109 6.11 -10.67 9.82
CA PRO A 109 5.03 -11.54 10.30
C PRO A 109 3.69 -10.82 10.33
N GLY A 110 2.60 -11.57 10.12
CA GLY A 110 1.24 -11.03 10.08
C GLY A 110 0.86 -10.34 8.76
N ILE A 111 1.65 -10.55 7.70
CA ILE A 111 1.38 -10.06 6.35
C ILE A 111 1.31 -11.27 5.40
N HIS A 112 0.26 -11.33 4.58
CA HIS A 112 0.16 -12.23 3.44
C HIS A 112 0.80 -11.54 2.23
N LEU A 113 1.76 -12.19 1.58
CA LEU A 113 2.35 -11.72 0.34
C LEU A 113 1.71 -12.48 -0.81
N VAL A 114 0.96 -11.76 -1.65
CA VAL A 114 0.33 -12.29 -2.85
C VAL A 114 1.21 -11.95 -4.04
N ARG A 115 1.72 -12.98 -4.72
CA ARG A 115 2.58 -12.86 -5.90
C ARG A 115 1.83 -13.35 -7.13
N CYS A 116 1.67 -12.48 -8.13
CA CYS A 116 1.03 -12.84 -9.39
C CYS A 116 2.03 -13.41 -10.40
N ASN A 117 1.56 -14.29 -11.27
CA ASN A 117 2.19 -14.51 -12.57
C ASN A 117 1.85 -13.32 -13.50
N PRO A 118 2.82 -12.47 -13.87
CA PRO A 118 2.57 -11.24 -14.64
C PRO A 118 2.12 -11.48 -16.08
N ASP A 119 2.32 -12.69 -16.60
CA ASP A 119 1.87 -13.07 -17.95
C ASP A 119 0.37 -13.38 -18.01
N THR A 120 -0.25 -13.64 -16.87
CA THR A 120 -1.67 -14.00 -16.77
C THR A 120 -2.50 -13.01 -15.97
N LEU A 121 -1.89 -12.30 -15.02
CA LEU A 121 -2.58 -11.41 -14.08
C LEU A 121 -1.74 -10.17 -13.76
N ASP A 122 -2.32 -8.98 -13.93
CA ASP A 122 -1.67 -7.73 -13.56
C ASP A 122 -1.71 -7.52 -12.03
N PRO A 123 -0.57 -7.26 -11.36
CA PRO A 123 -0.52 -7.13 -9.90
C PRO A 123 -1.25 -5.89 -9.38
N HIS A 124 -1.24 -4.77 -10.12
CA HIS A 124 -1.95 -3.56 -9.70
C HIS A 124 -3.47 -3.71 -9.86
N PHE A 125 -3.93 -4.46 -10.87
CA PHE A 125 -5.32 -4.86 -11.00
C PHE A 125 -5.73 -5.76 -9.84
N LEU A 126 -4.96 -6.79 -9.50
CA LEU A 126 -5.28 -7.65 -8.37
C LEU A 126 -5.32 -6.84 -7.06
N ALA A 127 -4.35 -5.96 -6.83
CA ALA A 127 -4.35 -5.07 -5.66
C ALA A 127 -5.56 -4.14 -5.61
N CYS A 128 -6.06 -3.69 -6.76
CA CYS A 128 -7.31 -2.93 -6.85
C CYS A 128 -8.52 -3.75 -6.39
N VAL A 129 -8.62 -5.01 -6.83
CA VAL A 129 -9.71 -5.92 -6.44
C VAL A 129 -9.65 -6.24 -4.96
N LEU A 130 -8.47 -6.64 -4.47
CA LEU A 130 -8.25 -6.96 -3.05
C LEU A 130 -8.59 -5.76 -2.16
N ARG A 131 -8.18 -4.55 -2.55
CA ARG A 131 -8.49 -3.33 -1.80
C ARG A 131 -9.97 -3.02 -1.79
N GLY A 132 -10.64 -3.18 -2.92
CA GLY A 132 -12.09 -3.04 -3.00
C GLY A 132 -12.83 -3.99 -2.05
N ALA A 133 -12.41 -5.26 -1.99
CA ALA A 133 -13.01 -6.27 -1.11
C ALA A 133 -12.80 -5.95 0.38
N ILE A 134 -11.59 -5.53 0.75
CA ILE A 134 -11.26 -5.19 2.14
C ILE A 134 -11.96 -3.90 2.62
N ASP A 135 -12.05 -2.88 1.76
CA ASP A 135 -12.66 -1.60 2.12
C ASP A 135 -14.20 -1.68 2.23
N THR A 136 -14.83 -2.71 1.64
CA THR A 136 -16.26 -2.99 1.78
C THR A 136 -16.64 -3.78 3.02
N ASP A 137 -15.68 -4.36 3.74
CA ASP A 137 -15.95 -5.18 4.92
C ASP A 137 -16.41 -4.32 6.10
N ASP A 138 -17.44 -4.78 6.81
CA ASP A 138 -18.08 -4.09 7.93
C ASP A 138 -17.31 -4.24 9.26
N GLY A 139 -16.09 -4.75 9.19
CA GLY A 139 -15.22 -5.06 10.32
C GLY A 139 -15.09 -6.55 10.59
N SER A 140 -15.67 -7.40 9.73
CA SER A 140 -15.45 -8.85 9.77
C SER A 140 -14.01 -9.19 9.32
N PRO A 141 -13.52 -10.42 9.58
CA PRO A 141 -12.27 -10.87 8.98
C PRO A 141 -12.49 -11.25 7.51
N VAL A 142 -11.83 -10.54 6.61
CA VAL A 142 -11.79 -10.90 5.18
C VAL A 142 -11.08 -12.24 4.99
N ASP A 143 -11.78 -13.20 4.41
CA ASP A 143 -11.16 -14.41 3.86
C ASP A 143 -10.49 -14.08 2.52
N LEU A 144 -9.16 -14.03 2.52
CA LEU A 144 -8.35 -13.71 1.34
C LEU A 144 -8.60 -14.69 0.18
N TYR A 145 -8.79 -15.98 0.48
CA TYR A 145 -8.95 -17.01 -0.56
C TYR A 145 -10.33 -16.97 -1.22
N GLY A 146 -11.34 -16.53 -0.48
CA GLY A 146 -12.72 -16.35 -0.94
C GLY A 146 -12.98 -15.07 -1.74
N ILE A 147 -11.98 -14.21 -1.96
CA ILE A 147 -12.17 -12.98 -2.73
C ILE A 147 -12.40 -13.30 -4.21
N GLU A 148 -13.48 -12.77 -4.77
CA GLU A 148 -13.83 -12.90 -6.18
C GLU A 148 -13.06 -11.89 -7.07
N VAL A 149 -12.31 -12.41 -8.04
CA VAL A 149 -11.54 -11.65 -9.02
C VAL A 149 -12.26 -11.65 -10.38
N PRO A 150 -12.64 -10.47 -10.91
CA PRO A 150 -13.26 -10.39 -12.23
C PRO A 150 -12.31 -10.88 -13.35
N ARG A 151 -12.81 -11.73 -14.27
CA ARG A 151 -12.08 -12.26 -15.44
C ARG A 151 -11.95 -11.22 -16.56
N VAL A 152 -11.30 -10.12 -16.25
CA VAL A 152 -10.98 -9.03 -17.19
C VAL A 152 -9.80 -9.45 -18.07
N PRO A 153 -9.80 -9.20 -19.39
CA PRO A 153 -8.63 -9.48 -20.24
C PRO A 153 -7.38 -8.73 -19.76
N LEU A 154 -6.19 -9.35 -19.83
CA LEU A 154 -4.93 -8.78 -19.29
C LEU A 154 -4.63 -7.35 -19.77
N ALA A 155 -4.88 -7.06 -21.05
CA ALA A 155 -4.68 -5.72 -21.59
C ALA A 155 -5.56 -4.66 -20.90
N GLU A 156 -6.77 -5.04 -20.51
CA GLU A 156 -7.68 -4.18 -19.75
C GLU A 156 -7.33 -4.15 -18.27
N GLN A 157 -6.92 -5.27 -17.67
CA GLN A 157 -6.40 -5.29 -16.30
C GLN A 157 -5.30 -4.25 -16.11
N ARG A 158 -4.33 -4.16 -17.03
CA ARG A 158 -3.27 -3.14 -17.00
C ARG A 158 -3.82 -1.71 -16.97
N ARG A 159 -4.95 -1.41 -17.64
CA ARG A 159 -5.59 -0.09 -17.58
C ARG A 159 -6.20 0.18 -16.21
N TYR A 160 -6.86 -0.82 -15.61
CA TYR A 160 -7.33 -0.73 -14.22
C TYR A 160 -6.15 -0.55 -13.26
N GLY A 161 -5.06 -1.29 -13.45
CA GLY A 161 -3.84 -1.19 -12.64
C GLY A 161 -3.22 0.20 -12.68
N VAL A 162 -3.13 0.83 -13.85
CA VAL A 162 -2.65 2.23 -13.98
C VAL A 162 -3.58 3.20 -13.24
N ALA A 163 -4.90 3.02 -13.34
CA ALA A 163 -5.85 3.86 -12.62
C ALA A 163 -5.72 3.69 -11.09
N TYR A 164 -5.58 2.45 -10.61
CA TYR A 164 -5.32 2.13 -9.21
C TYR A 164 -4.03 2.77 -8.70
N ALA A 165 -2.91 2.64 -9.43
CA ALA A 165 -1.65 3.25 -9.07
C ALA A 165 -1.76 4.78 -8.93
N ARG A 166 -2.52 5.44 -9.81
CA ARG A 166 -2.80 6.89 -9.72
C ARG A 166 -3.65 7.25 -8.50
N LEU A 167 -4.61 6.42 -8.11
CA LEU A 167 -5.40 6.63 -6.89
C LEU A 167 -4.54 6.45 -5.63
N CYS A 168 -3.66 5.45 -5.60
CA CYS A 168 -2.71 5.27 -4.51
C CYS A 168 -1.73 6.44 -4.39
N GLU A 169 -1.22 6.96 -5.50
CA GLU A 169 -0.33 8.13 -5.49
C GLU A 169 -1.07 9.40 -5.04
N LEU A 170 -2.32 9.58 -5.47
CA LEU A 170 -3.18 10.65 -4.97
C LEU A 170 -3.29 10.58 -3.44
N GLU A 171 -3.65 9.42 -2.90
CA GLU A 171 -3.76 9.21 -1.46
C GLU A 171 -2.44 9.48 -0.72
N ALA A 172 -1.33 8.94 -1.23
CA ALA A 172 0.00 9.15 -0.65
C ALA A 172 0.39 10.63 -0.64
N SER A 173 0.10 11.36 -1.73
CA SER A 173 0.37 12.80 -1.83
C SER A 173 -0.41 13.62 -0.80
N TRP A 174 -1.66 13.25 -0.54
CA TRP A 174 -2.49 13.88 0.49
C TRP A 174 -1.99 13.61 1.90
N ARG A 175 -1.57 12.38 2.21
CA ARG A 175 -0.94 12.05 3.50
C ARG A 175 0.32 12.88 3.74
N ARG A 176 1.20 12.99 2.73
CA ARG A 176 2.41 13.83 2.80
C ARG A 176 2.06 15.30 3.03
N ARG A 177 1.08 15.83 2.30
CA ARG A 177 0.63 17.23 2.44
C ARG A 177 0.09 17.50 3.84
N ARG A 178 -0.71 16.59 4.40
CA ARG A 178 -1.22 16.69 5.78
C ARG A 178 -0.08 16.75 6.79
N ALA A 179 0.91 15.84 6.69
CA ALA A 179 2.07 15.83 7.58
C ALA A 179 2.85 17.15 7.52
N ASN A 180 3.04 17.71 6.32
CA ASN A 180 3.72 19.00 6.14
C ASN A 180 2.94 20.16 6.80
N ILE A 181 1.62 20.21 6.65
CA ILE A 181 0.76 21.21 7.31
C ILE A 181 0.87 21.09 8.84
N GLU A 182 0.76 19.88 9.37
CA GLU A 182 0.85 19.63 10.82
C GLU A 182 2.22 20.07 11.39
N GLN A 183 3.32 19.80 10.65
CA GLN A 183 4.66 20.26 11.03
C GLN A 183 4.79 21.78 10.96
N LEU A 184 4.21 22.42 9.93
CA LEU A 184 4.21 23.86 9.78
C LEU A 184 3.47 24.54 10.94
N VAL A 185 2.27 24.08 11.28
CA VAL A 185 1.47 24.63 12.40
C VAL A 185 2.24 24.50 13.71
N ARG A 186 2.83 23.32 13.98
CA ARG A 186 3.62 23.08 15.19
C ARG A 186 4.82 24.01 15.30
N THR A 187 5.56 24.16 14.20
CA THR A 187 6.74 25.04 14.14
C THR A 187 6.33 26.51 14.28
N GLY A 188 5.25 26.93 13.63
CA GLY A 188 4.70 28.28 13.72
C GLY A 188 4.29 28.65 15.14
N ILE A 189 3.47 27.82 15.79
CA ILE A 189 3.03 28.03 17.18
C ILE A 189 4.22 28.10 18.12
N ARG A 190 5.17 27.16 17.99
CA ARG A 190 6.38 27.17 18.83
C ARG A 190 7.18 28.46 18.64
N GLY A 191 7.42 28.87 17.40
CA GLY A 191 8.17 30.08 17.11
C GLY A 191 7.51 31.34 17.66
N LEU A 192 6.18 31.45 17.54
CA LEU A 192 5.40 32.56 18.13
C LEU A 192 5.51 32.56 19.66
N ALA A 193 5.32 31.39 20.30
CA ALA A 193 5.35 31.28 21.75
C ALA A 193 6.73 31.60 22.36
N THR A 194 7.82 31.36 21.62
CA THR A 194 9.19 31.66 22.08
C THR A 194 9.72 33.01 21.61
N GLY A 195 8.93 33.79 20.85
CA GLY A 195 9.37 35.04 20.22
C GLY A 195 10.41 34.85 19.09
N ALA A 196 10.61 33.62 18.61
CA ALA A 196 11.49 33.34 17.46
C ALA A 196 10.80 33.67 16.12
N LEU A 197 9.47 33.75 16.12
CA LEU A 197 8.65 34.28 15.04
C LEU A 197 7.80 35.43 15.58
N GLN A 198 7.53 36.41 14.72
CA GLN A 198 6.60 37.50 14.96
C GLN A 198 5.58 37.57 13.81
N PRO A 199 4.34 38.03 14.05
CA PRO A 199 3.41 38.33 12.97
C PRO A 199 4.00 39.34 11.99
N ASP A 200 3.67 39.20 10.71
CA ASP A 200 3.99 40.23 9.71
C ASP A 200 3.06 41.43 9.95
N PRO A 201 3.57 42.66 10.15
CA PRO A 201 2.72 43.83 10.35
C PRO A 201 1.85 44.20 9.12
N GLY A 202 2.08 43.57 7.96
CA GLY A 202 1.32 43.79 6.72
C GLY A 202 0.21 42.77 6.45
N GLU A 203 -0.09 41.85 7.38
CA GLU A 203 -1.20 40.88 7.31
C GLU A 203 -2.34 41.29 8.27
#